data_AF-X1BJU1-F1
#
_entry.id   AF-X1BJU1-F1
#
_cell.length_a   1.000
_cell.length_b   1.000
_cell.length_c   1.000
_cell.angle_alpha   90.00
_cell.angle_beta   90.00
_cell.angle_gamma   90.00
#
_symmetry.space_group_name_H-M   'P 1'
#
loop_
_entity.id
_entity.type
_entity.pdbx_description
1 polymer ?
#
loop_
_entity_poly.entity_id
_entity_poly.type
_entity_poly.pdbx_seq_one_letter_code
_entity_poly.pdbx_strand_id
1 'polypeptide(L)'
;KWSMYPPTVNELYPNMTKISSKWHSQKMDIANQIGEISSLWMCGLRERNKAFENGIKSWHDPRACSRLFGIKGDRGKIIDKMININKQNTDKFLPAKIKFDDYDWKNKENDIYLDFETFNDIFEDFEYIPEQKSFNILFLIGVGFMKDNKWEFKYFISQKPDMDNEYKIMNEFMMFLKDNFDNPNIYYWHAEKSFWNRSCNQQFDRVDLNEEDREKILDWNIDDNLRDLRKFFVDNKIVIKDCFSYSLKKIAHSMKKYQLINTPIESECLDGLTAMIKAWKTYKTIDNPVNSVIMKDIIKYNEFDCKLL
;
A
#
# COMPACT_ATOMS: atom_id res chain seq x y z
N LYS A 1 6.56 -29.69 29.65
CA LYS A 1 5.57 -29.90 28.55
C LYS A 1 5.36 -28.55 27.86
N TRP A 2 5.43 -28.50 26.54
CA TRP A 2 5.17 -27.28 25.78
C TRP A 2 3.67 -27.06 25.58
N SER A 3 3.20 -25.81 25.66
CA SER A 3 1.83 -25.40 25.34
C SER A 3 1.86 -24.15 24.45
N MET A 4 0.87 -24.01 23.58
CA MET A 4 0.62 -22.79 22.77
C MET A 4 -0.29 -21.79 23.49
N TYR A 5 -1.05 -22.26 24.49
CA TYR A 5 -2.09 -21.48 25.15
C TYR A 5 -1.96 -21.63 26.68
N PRO A 6 -1.34 -20.65 27.37
CA PRO A 6 -0.42 -19.66 26.80
C PRO A 6 0.89 -20.31 26.32
N PRO A 7 1.67 -19.63 25.45
CA PRO A 7 2.95 -20.18 25.00
C PRO A 7 3.93 -20.32 26.18
N THR A 8 4.43 -21.54 26.41
CA THR A 8 5.29 -21.87 27.57
C THR A 8 6.75 -21.48 27.38
N VAL A 9 7.18 -21.26 26.12
CA VAL A 9 8.53 -20.85 25.74
C VAL A 9 8.44 -19.76 24.68
N ASN A 10 9.48 -18.93 24.55
CA ASN A 10 9.44 -17.74 23.70
C ASN A 10 9.32 -18.08 22.20
N GLU A 11 9.83 -19.23 21.79
CA GLU A 11 9.83 -19.75 20.42
C GLU A 11 8.41 -20.06 19.91
N LEU A 12 7.46 -20.26 20.83
CA LEU A 12 6.06 -20.53 20.50
C LEU A 12 5.23 -19.26 20.31
N TYR A 13 5.78 -18.07 20.58
CA TYR A 13 5.10 -16.81 20.28
C TYR A 13 5.21 -16.46 18.79
N PRO A 14 4.08 -16.25 18.08
CA PRO A 14 4.09 -15.82 16.70
C PRO A 14 4.90 -14.54 16.50
N ASN A 15 5.65 -14.46 15.39
CA ASN A 15 6.25 -13.20 14.94
C ASN A 15 5.44 -12.63 13.76
N MET A 16 4.49 -11.75 14.02
CA MET A 16 3.56 -11.26 13.00
C MET A 16 4.16 -10.28 11.99
N THR A 17 5.42 -9.88 12.17
CA THR A 17 6.15 -9.11 11.16
C THR A 17 6.69 -9.97 10.01
N LYS A 18 6.44 -11.28 10.03
CA LYS A 18 6.90 -12.24 9.01
C LYS A 18 5.75 -13.07 8.49
N ILE A 19 5.66 -13.19 7.17
CA ILE A 19 4.74 -14.11 6.51
C ILE A 19 5.27 -15.54 6.68
N SER A 20 4.38 -16.50 6.93
CA SER A 20 4.75 -17.91 7.17
C SER A 20 4.09 -18.85 6.15
N SER A 21 3.90 -18.35 4.92
CA SER A 21 3.31 -19.04 3.78
C SER A 21 2.07 -19.86 4.18
N LYS A 22 2.07 -21.18 3.95
CA LYS A 22 0.95 -22.09 4.25
C LYS A 22 0.51 -22.12 5.72
N TRP A 23 1.36 -21.67 6.65
CA TRP A 23 1.07 -21.63 8.08
C TRP A 23 0.59 -20.26 8.57
N HIS A 24 0.43 -19.29 7.67
CA HIS A 24 0.13 -17.92 8.04
C HIS A 24 -1.24 -17.80 8.74
N SER A 25 -2.25 -18.58 8.32
CA SER A 25 -3.56 -18.59 8.95
C SER A 25 -3.50 -19.09 10.40
N GLN A 26 -2.92 -20.27 10.65
CA GLN A 26 -2.82 -20.82 12.01
C GLN A 26 -2.00 -19.91 12.92
N LYS A 27 -0.93 -19.31 12.39
CA LYS A 27 -0.11 -18.32 13.10
C LYS A 27 -0.92 -17.08 13.48
N MET A 28 -1.77 -16.60 12.57
CA MET A 28 -2.68 -15.48 12.82
C MET A 28 -3.69 -15.82 13.91
N ASP A 29 -4.26 -17.03 13.89
CA ASP A 29 -5.23 -17.49 14.90
C ASP A 29 -4.61 -17.50 16.31
N ILE A 30 -3.40 -18.07 16.44
CA ILE A 30 -2.66 -18.05 17.71
C ILE A 30 -2.39 -16.60 18.15
N ALA A 31 -1.90 -15.75 17.24
CA ALA A 31 -1.57 -14.37 17.55
C ALA A 31 -2.78 -13.55 18.01
N ASN A 32 -3.93 -13.75 17.38
CA ASN A 32 -5.19 -13.12 17.76
C ASN A 32 -5.64 -13.61 19.14
N GLN A 33 -5.59 -14.92 19.38
CA GLN A 33 -6.03 -15.51 20.65
C GLN A 33 -5.20 -15.03 21.84
N ILE A 34 -3.87 -14.99 21.71
CA ILE A 34 -2.98 -14.60 22.82
C ILE A 34 -2.81 -13.08 22.94
N GLY A 35 -3.34 -12.30 21.99
CA GLY A 35 -3.09 -10.86 21.92
C GLY A 35 -1.61 -10.56 21.69
N GLU A 36 -1.05 -11.11 20.63
CA GLU A 36 0.39 -11.04 20.38
C GLU A 36 0.86 -9.62 20.02
N ILE A 37 1.90 -9.15 20.70
CA ILE A 37 2.42 -7.78 20.62
C ILE A 37 2.99 -7.47 19.23
N SER A 38 3.62 -8.44 18.57
CA SER A 38 4.12 -8.24 17.21
C SER A 38 3.02 -8.05 16.15
N SER A 39 1.75 -8.25 16.50
CA SER A 39 0.61 -7.91 15.64
C SER A 39 0.38 -6.42 15.52
N LEU A 40 0.80 -5.62 16.52
CA LEU A 40 0.62 -4.18 16.55
C LEU A 40 1.48 -3.47 15.51
N TRP A 41 0.99 -2.35 15.00
CA TRP A 41 1.66 -1.62 13.92
C TRP A 41 3.09 -1.19 14.31
N MET A 42 4.07 -1.61 13.50
CA MET A 42 5.50 -1.35 13.74
C MET A 42 6.04 -1.89 15.09
N CYS A 43 5.43 -2.94 15.65
CA CYS A 43 5.97 -3.69 16.78
C CYS A 43 6.64 -4.97 16.30
N GLY A 44 7.97 -5.07 16.46
CA GLY A 44 8.72 -6.28 16.13
C GLY A 44 9.09 -7.12 17.36
N LEU A 45 10.03 -8.04 17.15
CA LEU A 45 10.62 -8.85 18.23
C LEU A 45 11.24 -7.97 19.33
N ARG A 46 11.81 -6.82 18.97
CA ARG A 46 12.41 -5.87 19.91
C ARG A 46 11.37 -5.33 20.90
N GLU A 47 10.28 -4.75 20.39
CA GLU A 47 9.19 -4.22 21.21
C GLU A 47 8.52 -5.32 22.05
N ARG A 48 8.31 -6.51 21.47
CA ARG A 48 7.78 -7.68 22.18
C ARG A 48 8.67 -8.11 23.35
N ASN A 49 9.97 -8.28 23.10
CA ASN A 49 10.91 -8.69 24.14
C ASN A 49 10.97 -7.63 25.25
N LYS A 50 10.90 -6.34 24.89
CA LYS A 50 10.85 -5.27 25.88
C LYS A 50 9.59 -5.32 26.74
N ALA A 51 8.45 -5.65 26.14
CA ALA A 51 7.21 -5.87 26.89
C ALA A 51 7.34 -7.07 27.84
N PHE A 52 7.98 -8.15 27.39
CA PHE A 52 8.19 -9.37 28.17
C PHE A 52 9.08 -9.11 29.39
N GLU A 53 10.15 -8.32 29.25
CA GLU A 53 10.99 -7.84 30.35
C GLU A 53 10.18 -7.06 31.39
N ASN A 54 9.16 -6.32 30.97
CA ASN A 54 8.24 -5.57 31.83
C ASN A 54 7.05 -6.41 32.33
N GLY A 55 7.08 -7.74 32.14
CA GLY A 55 6.01 -8.64 32.60
C GLY A 55 4.71 -8.54 31.80
N ILE A 56 4.75 -8.01 30.58
CA ILE A 56 3.60 -7.90 29.67
C ILE A 56 3.76 -8.91 28.53
N LYS A 57 2.94 -9.97 28.54
CA LYS A 57 2.99 -11.04 27.52
C LYS A 57 1.95 -10.91 26.41
N SER A 58 1.02 -9.97 26.55
CA SER A 58 -0.10 -9.78 25.64
C SER A 58 -0.48 -8.30 25.58
N TRP A 59 -0.90 -7.81 24.42
CA TRP A 59 -1.53 -6.50 24.33
C TRP A 59 -2.93 -6.46 24.99
N HIS A 60 -3.53 -7.63 25.28
CA HIS A 60 -4.74 -7.74 26.10
C HIS A 60 -4.48 -7.36 27.56
N ASP A 61 -3.24 -7.44 28.07
CA ASP A 61 -2.91 -7.12 29.46
C ASP A 61 -3.41 -5.70 29.80
N PRO A 62 -4.17 -5.48 30.88
CA PRO A 62 -4.71 -4.16 31.23
C PRO A 62 -3.64 -3.06 31.31
N ARG A 63 -2.39 -3.42 31.65
CA ARG A 63 -1.26 -2.50 31.77
C ARG A 63 -0.56 -2.23 30.44
N ALA A 64 -0.84 -3.02 29.40
CA ALA A 64 -0.19 -2.93 28.10
C ALA A 64 -0.32 -1.52 27.52
N CYS A 65 0.83 -0.90 27.26
CA CYS A 65 0.96 0.42 26.66
C CYS A 65 2.33 0.55 25.99
N SER A 66 2.44 1.50 25.06
CA SER A 66 3.61 1.80 24.25
C SER A 66 4.88 2.00 25.10
N ARG A 67 4.75 2.64 26.27
CA ARG A 67 5.85 2.86 27.22
C ARG A 67 6.48 1.55 27.70
N LEU A 68 5.65 0.55 28.06
CA LEU A 68 6.14 -0.77 28.51
C LEU A 68 6.76 -1.58 27.36
N PHE A 69 6.49 -1.20 26.12
CA PHE A 69 7.09 -1.81 24.92
C PHE A 69 8.38 -1.08 24.50
N GLY A 70 8.79 -0.03 25.22
CA GLY A 70 9.95 0.79 24.88
C GLY A 70 9.72 1.72 23.68
N ILE A 71 8.47 2.10 23.41
CA ILE A 71 8.08 2.95 22.29
C ILE A 71 7.82 4.38 22.79
N LYS A 72 8.29 5.38 22.03
CA LYS A 72 8.15 6.81 22.33
C LYS A 72 7.56 7.56 21.12
N GLY A 73 7.24 8.84 21.32
CA GLY A 73 6.80 9.76 20.26
C GLY A 73 5.41 9.44 19.71
N ASP A 74 5.11 9.92 18.50
CA ASP A 74 3.79 9.73 17.88
C ASP A 74 3.47 8.27 17.57
N ARG A 75 4.49 7.44 17.26
CA ARG A 75 4.34 5.99 17.15
C ARG A 75 3.74 5.39 18.42
N GLY A 76 4.22 5.83 19.59
CA GLY A 76 3.69 5.37 20.88
C GLY A 76 2.22 5.74 21.07
N LYS A 77 1.84 6.97 20.72
CA LYS A 77 0.44 7.44 20.78
C LYS A 77 -0.48 6.60 19.88
N ILE A 78 -0.03 6.25 18.67
CA ILE A 78 -0.79 5.40 17.74
C ILE A 78 -0.97 4.00 18.34
N ILE A 79 0.10 3.41 18.87
CA ILE A 79 0.03 2.09 19.52
C ILE A 79 -0.94 2.10 20.71
N ASP A 80 -0.88 3.12 21.56
CA ASP A 80 -1.80 3.23 22.70
C ASP A 80 -3.25 3.37 22.22
N LYS A 81 -3.51 4.15 21.17
CA LYS A 81 -4.84 4.22 20.55
C LYS A 81 -5.29 2.87 19.99
N MET A 82 -4.43 2.14 19.29
CA MET A 82 -4.72 0.79 18.78
C MET A 82 -5.04 -0.19 19.91
N ILE A 83 -4.29 -0.18 21.01
CA ILE A 83 -4.57 -1.02 22.17
C ILE A 83 -5.92 -0.63 22.79
N ASN A 84 -6.14 0.66 23.03
CA ASN A 84 -7.32 1.16 23.71
C ASN A 84 -8.60 0.89 22.92
N ILE A 85 -8.63 1.17 21.62
CA ILE A 85 -9.81 0.92 20.77
C ILE A 85 -10.16 -0.58 20.70
N ASN A 86 -9.16 -1.45 20.80
CA ASN A 86 -9.34 -2.89 20.77
C ASN A 86 -9.80 -3.49 22.11
N LYS A 87 -9.59 -2.79 23.23
CA LYS A 87 -10.03 -3.21 24.58
C LYS A 87 -11.45 -2.79 24.97
N GLN A 88 -12.06 -1.86 24.23
CA GLN A 88 -13.45 -1.44 24.43
C GLN A 88 -14.37 -2.06 23.37
N ASN A 89 -15.70 -1.92 23.52
CA ASN A 89 -16.68 -2.37 22.52
C ASN A 89 -17.55 -1.26 21.88
N THR A 90 -17.36 -0.02 22.28
CA THR A 90 -18.07 1.18 21.79
C THR A 90 -17.52 1.67 20.45
N ASP A 91 -16.35 2.32 20.43
CA ASP A 91 -15.85 3.03 19.26
C ASP A 91 -15.26 2.06 18.25
N LYS A 92 -15.62 2.24 16.97
CA LYS A 92 -15.02 1.47 15.87
C LYS A 92 -13.88 2.21 15.18
N PHE A 93 -13.84 3.53 15.34
CA PHE A 93 -12.87 4.42 14.72
C PHE A 93 -12.46 5.51 15.71
N LEU A 94 -11.18 5.88 15.70
CA LEU A 94 -10.67 7.05 16.41
C LEU A 94 -9.77 7.85 15.47
N PRO A 95 -9.76 9.20 15.56
CA PRO A 95 -10.69 10.01 16.33
C PRO A 95 -12.12 9.89 15.76
N ALA A 96 -13.14 10.10 16.61
CA ALA A 96 -14.54 10.02 16.20
C ALA A 96 -14.93 11.07 15.14
N LYS A 97 -14.20 12.20 15.10
CA LYS A 97 -14.31 13.22 14.06
C LYS A 97 -12.92 13.68 13.65
N ILE A 98 -12.67 13.69 12.35
CA ILE A 98 -11.48 14.31 11.77
C ILE A 98 -11.74 15.81 11.70
N LYS A 99 -10.91 16.59 12.39
CA LYS A 99 -11.03 18.06 12.44
C LYS A 99 -10.08 18.77 11.49
N PHE A 100 -9.11 18.04 10.96
CA PHE A 100 -8.05 18.56 10.11
C PHE A 100 -8.51 18.54 8.65
N ASP A 101 -8.07 19.56 7.91
CA ASP A 101 -8.35 19.73 6.49
C ASP A 101 -7.04 19.67 5.69
N ASP A 102 -6.17 18.75 6.08
CA ASP A 102 -4.93 18.52 5.35
C ASP A 102 -5.30 18.22 3.89
N TYR A 103 -4.64 18.88 2.95
CA TYR A 103 -4.86 18.69 1.51
C TYR A 103 -6.20 19.21 0.95
N ASP A 104 -6.97 19.98 1.71
CA ASP A 104 -8.31 20.45 1.30
C ASP A 104 -9.26 19.30 0.90
N TRP A 105 -9.09 18.13 1.55
CA TRP A 105 -9.76 16.88 1.17
C TRP A 105 -11.30 16.92 1.23
N LYS A 106 -11.86 17.94 1.89
CA LYS A 106 -13.31 18.14 1.91
C LYS A 106 -13.84 18.76 0.63
N ASN A 107 -12.99 19.48 -0.10
CA ASN A 107 -13.30 19.98 -1.43
C ASN A 107 -12.94 18.89 -2.46
N LYS A 108 -13.97 18.31 -3.08
CA LYS A 108 -13.82 17.17 -3.99
C LYS A 108 -13.70 17.57 -5.46
N GLU A 109 -13.62 18.86 -5.73
CA GLU A 109 -13.53 19.36 -7.10
C GLU A 109 -12.17 18.95 -7.69
N ASN A 110 -12.21 18.24 -8.82
CA ASN A 110 -11.04 17.78 -9.58
C ASN A 110 -10.12 16.77 -8.85
N ASP A 111 -10.63 16.02 -7.88
CA ASP A 111 -9.87 14.94 -7.24
C ASP A 111 -9.63 13.76 -8.20
N ILE A 112 -8.41 13.26 -8.21
CA ILE A 112 -8.06 11.99 -8.87
C ILE A 112 -7.39 11.02 -7.89
N TYR A 113 -7.54 9.73 -8.15
CA TYR A 113 -7.07 8.63 -7.32
C TYR A 113 -6.13 7.77 -8.15
N LEU A 114 -4.88 7.65 -7.69
CA LEU A 114 -3.76 7.12 -8.46
C LEU A 114 -3.23 5.83 -7.83
N ASP A 115 -3.04 4.81 -8.68
CA ASP A 115 -2.39 3.55 -8.30
C ASP A 115 -1.50 3.05 -9.44
N PHE A 116 -0.40 2.39 -9.10
CA PHE A 116 0.62 1.94 -10.04
C PHE A 116 0.93 0.45 -9.86
N GLU A 117 1.15 -0.26 -10.98
CA GLU A 117 1.80 -1.57 -10.95
C GLU A 117 3.18 -1.50 -11.59
N THR A 118 4.16 -2.08 -10.89
CA THR A 118 5.57 -2.04 -11.29
C THR A 118 6.19 -3.42 -11.29
N PHE A 119 7.14 -3.66 -12.19
CA PHE A 119 8.12 -4.74 -12.06
C PHE A 119 9.31 -4.28 -11.22
N ASN A 120 10.01 -5.26 -10.61
CA ASN A 120 11.27 -5.06 -9.93
C ASN A 120 12.31 -6.12 -10.36
N ASP A 121 13.52 -5.97 -9.83
CA ASP A 121 14.72 -6.74 -10.20
C ASP A 121 14.57 -8.27 -10.09
N ILE A 122 13.53 -8.81 -9.42
CA ILE A 122 13.35 -10.26 -9.23
C ILE A 122 13.18 -11.06 -10.54
N PHE A 123 12.88 -10.37 -11.64
CA PHE A 123 12.58 -10.99 -12.93
C PHE A 123 13.70 -10.93 -13.95
N GLU A 124 14.80 -10.25 -13.64
CA GLU A 124 15.96 -10.24 -14.52
C GLU A 124 16.73 -11.56 -14.47
N ASP A 125 17.53 -11.78 -15.51
CA ASP A 125 18.49 -12.86 -15.52
C ASP A 125 19.65 -12.57 -14.54
N PHE A 126 20.21 -13.62 -13.95
CA PHE A 126 21.30 -13.48 -12.98
C PHE A 126 22.68 -13.55 -13.67
N GLU A 127 22.74 -13.15 -14.94
CA GLU A 127 23.93 -13.35 -15.79
C GLU A 127 25.12 -12.50 -15.35
N TYR A 128 24.88 -11.34 -14.73
CA TYR A 128 25.91 -10.34 -14.44
C TYR A 128 26.31 -10.24 -12.95
N ILE A 129 26.05 -11.27 -12.15
CA ILE A 129 26.44 -11.28 -10.72
C ILE A 129 27.98 -11.13 -10.59
N PRO A 130 28.49 -10.24 -9.69
CA PRO A 130 27.74 -9.52 -8.65
C PRO A 130 27.16 -8.16 -9.06
N GLU A 131 27.44 -7.65 -10.26
CA GLU A 131 27.02 -6.34 -10.74
C GLU A 131 25.79 -6.44 -11.64
N GLN A 132 24.61 -6.39 -11.03
CA GLN A 132 23.34 -6.38 -11.75
C GLN A 132 22.75 -4.97 -11.80
N LYS A 133 22.33 -4.55 -12.99
CA LYS A 133 21.61 -3.28 -13.14
C LYS A 133 20.23 -3.43 -12.50
N SER A 134 19.72 -2.35 -11.92
CA SER A 134 18.35 -2.38 -11.39
C SER A 134 17.36 -2.29 -12.54
N PHE A 135 16.35 -3.16 -12.49
CA PHE A 135 15.21 -3.21 -13.39
C PHE A 135 13.95 -2.92 -12.60
N ASN A 136 13.48 -1.69 -12.73
CA ASN A 136 12.16 -1.31 -12.26
C ASN A 136 11.43 -0.67 -13.43
N ILE A 137 10.25 -1.20 -13.75
CA ILE A 137 9.43 -0.73 -14.87
C ILE A 137 8.01 -0.53 -14.35
N LEU A 138 7.51 0.69 -14.44
CA LEU A 138 6.09 1.01 -14.33
C LEU A 138 5.38 0.50 -15.59
N PHE A 139 4.45 -0.44 -15.43
CA PHE A 139 3.76 -1.06 -16.57
C PHE A 139 2.26 -0.82 -16.60
N LEU A 140 1.67 -0.34 -15.51
CA LEU A 140 0.27 0.06 -15.43
C LEU A 140 0.13 1.31 -14.56
N ILE A 141 -0.56 2.31 -15.10
CA ILE A 141 -1.01 3.50 -14.38
C ILE A 141 -2.53 3.50 -14.36
N GLY A 142 -3.13 3.49 -13.18
CA GLY A 142 -4.57 3.61 -12.96
C GLY A 142 -4.95 5.00 -12.44
N VAL A 143 -6.00 5.58 -13.02
CA VAL A 143 -6.53 6.88 -12.63
C VAL A 143 -8.04 6.77 -12.46
N GLY A 144 -8.48 6.82 -11.22
CA GLY A 144 -9.88 6.96 -10.85
C GLY A 144 -10.27 8.41 -10.65
N PHE A 145 -11.46 8.81 -11.07
CA PHE A 145 -11.98 10.16 -10.85
C PHE A 145 -13.50 10.19 -10.94
N MET A 146 -14.11 11.26 -10.42
CA MET A 146 -15.56 11.46 -10.49
C MET A 146 -15.90 12.41 -11.64
N LYS A 147 -16.79 11.97 -12.54
CA LYS A 147 -17.36 12.79 -13.62
C LYS A 147 -18.88 12.72 -13.56
N ASP A 148 -19.55 13.87 -13.47
CA ASP A 148 -21.02 13.94 -13.37
C ASP A 148 -21.60 13.03 -12.26
N ASN A 149 -20.93 12.99 -11.10
CA ASN A 149 -21.24 12.12 -9.96
C ASN A 149 -21.17 10.60 -10.24
N LYS A 150 -20.45 10.20 -11.29
CA LYS A 150 -20.16 8.80 -11.61
C LYS A 150 -18.67 8.54 -11.51
N TRP A 151 -18.33 7.34 -11.03
CA TRP A 151 -16.97 6.86 -11.05
C TRP A 151 -16.55 6.56 -12.49
N GLU A 152 -15.45 7.18 -12.90
CA GLU A 152 -14.77 6.90 -14.16
C GLU A 152 -13.37 6.37 -13.85
N PHE A 153 -12.89 5.46 -14.69
CA PHE A 153 -11.57 4.88 -14.56
C PHE A 153 -10.85 4.90 -15.90
N LYS A 154 -9.66 5.49 -15.91
CA LYS A 154 -8.73 5.50 -17.04
C LYS A 154 -7.48 4.74 -16.62
N TYR A 155 -6.92 3.99 -17.56
CA TYR A 155 -5.63 3.32 -17.35
C TYR A 155 -4.72 3.49 -18.56
N PHE A 156 -3.41 3.36 -18.30
CA PHE A 156 -2.35 3.36 -19.29
C PHE A 156 -1.50 2.11 -19.03
N ILE A 157 -1.47 1.20 -19.99
CA ILE A 157 -0.83 -0.10 -19.84
C ILE A 157 0.23 -0.30 -20.91
N SER A 158 1.40 -0.70 -20.45
CA SER A 158 2.55 -0.92 -21.30
C SER A 158 2.36 -2.16 -22.19
N GLN A 159 2.72 -2.07 -23.47
CA GLN A 159 2.66 -3.22 -24.38
C GLN A 159 3.81 -4.21 -24.13
N LYS A 160 4.92 -3.75 -23.56
CA LYS A 160 6.10 -4.55 -23.22
C LYS A 160 6.79 -4.01 -21.97
N PRO A 161 7.36 -4.83 -21.09
CA PRO A 161 8.02 -4.36 -19.88
C PRO A 161 9.42 -3.82 -20.19
N ASP A 162 9.49 -2.71 -20.93
CA ASP A 162 10.73 -2.02 -21.33
C ASP A 162 10.61 -0.49 -21.16
N MET A 163 11.75 0.20 -21.18
CA MET A 163 11.84 1.64 -20.95
C MET A 163 11.06 2.46 -21.98
N ASP A 164 10.98 2.00 -23.24
CA ASP A 164 10.26 2.71 -24.30
C ASP A 164 8.76 2.74 -24.05
N ASN A 165 8.18 1.59 -23.67
CA ASN A 165 6.76 1.52 -23.41
C ASN A 165 6.39 2.11 -22.05
N GLU A 166 7.28 2.07 -21.06
CA GLU A 166 7.12 2.86 -19.82
C GLU A 166 7.04 4.37 -20.14
N TYR A 167 8.00 4.92 -20.91
CA TYR A 167 7.98 6.33 -21.32
C TYR A 167 6.66 6.71 -22.01
N LYS A 168 6.17 5.85 -22.91
CA LYS A 168 4.90 6.09 -23.63
C LYS A 168 3.73 6.22 -22.67
N ILE A 169 3.55 5.28 -21.74
CA ILE A 169 2.41 5.34 -20.82
C ILE A 169 2.53 6.50 -19.83
N MET A 170 3.75 6.86 -19.41
CA MET A 170 3.98 8.04 -18.57
C MET A 170 3.63 9.32 -19.31
N ASN A 171 4.05 9.46 -20.57
CA ASN A 171 3.71 10.61 -21.40
C ASN A 171 2.20 10.70 -21.65
N GLU A 172 1.55 9.59 -22.02
CA GLU A 172 0.10 9.54 -22.21
C GLU A 172 -0.67 9.92 -20.95
N PHE A 173 -0.22 9.44 -19.78
CA PHE A 173 -0.79 9.82 -18.50
C PHE A 173 -0.65 11.33 -18.24
N MET A 174 0.53 11.89 -18.45
CA MET A 174 0.76 13.33 -18.24
C MET A 174 -0.01 14.21 -19.22
N MET A 175 -0.16 13.79 -20.47
CA MET A 175 -1.05 14.45 -21.44
C MET A 175 -2.50 14.39 -20.98
N PHE A 176 -2.98 13.22 -20.54
CA PHE A 176 -4.33 13.06 -20.02
C PHE A 176 -4.59 13.97 -18.81
N LEU A 177 -3.64 14.08 -17.87
CA LEU A 177 -3.75 15.01 -16.75
C LEU A 177 -3.91 16.46 -17.22
N LYS A 178 -3.02 16.92 -18.10
CA LYS A 178 -3.01 18.30 -18.61
C LYS A 178 -4.28 18.65 -19.40
N ASP A 179 -4.81 17.69 -20.17
CA ASP A 179 -5.97 17.91 -21.03
C ASP A 179 -7.32 17.88 -20.29
N ASN A 180 -7.38 17.22 -19.13
CA ASN A 180 -8.67 16.93 -18.46
C ASN A 180 -8.80 17.56 -17.07
N PHE A 181 -7.71 18.00 -16.45
CA PHE A 181 -7.73 18.50 -15.08
C PHE A 181 -6.92 19.79 -14.94
N ASP A 182 -7.53 20.78 -14.29
CA ASP A 182 -6.83 21.99 -13.88
C ASP A 182 -6.36 21.84 -12.43
N ASN A 183 -5.05 21.64 -12.24
CA ASN A 183 -4.39 21.52 -10.95
C ASN A 183 -5.07 20.56 -9.94
N PRO A 184 -5.27 19.27 -10.29
CA PRO A 184 -6.03 18.32 -9.46
C PRO A 184 -5.30 17.99 -8.14
N ASN A 185 -6.05 17.59 -7.12
CA ASN A 185 -5.48 16.82 -6.01
C ASN A 185 -5.32 15.36 -6.45
N ILE A 186 -4.12 14.81 -6.29
CA ILE A 186 -3.79 13.44 -6.71
C ILE A 186 -3.60 12.57 -5.48
N TYR A 187 -4.63 11.83 -5.08
CA TYR A 187 -4.59 10.96 -3.92
C TYR A 187 -3.93 9.63 -4.25
N TYR A 188 -3.09 9.15 -3.35
CA TYR A 188 -2.38 7.87 -3.46
C TYR A 188 -2.15 7.24 -2.08
N TRP A 189 -1.70 5.98 -2.05
CA TRP A 189 -1.41 5.25 -0.82
C TRP A 189 0.08 4.90 -0.70
N HIS A 190 0.84 5.85 -0.16
CA HIS A 190 2.23 5.69 0.28
C HIS A 190 3.30 5.55 -0.81
N ALA A 191 3.19 4.57 -1.70
CA ALA A 191 4.32 4.13 -2.52
C ALA A 191 4.42 4.88 -3.86
N GLU A 192 3.31 5.39 -4.37
CA GLU A 192 3.17 5.84 -5.75
C GLU A 192 4.12 7.01 -6.07
N LYS A 193 4.27 7.99 -5.15
CA LYS A 193 5.27 9.06 -5.30
C LYS A 193 6.68 8.52 -5.54
N SER A 194 7.08 7.48 -4.80
CA SER A 194 8.43 6.92 -4.92
C SER A 194 8.60 6.16 -6.24
N PHE A 195 7.54 5.49 -6.71
CA PHE A 195 7.53 4.82 -8.01
C PHE A 195 7.63 5.83 -9.15
N TRP A 196 6.81 6.89 -9.13
CA TRP A 196 6.84 7.95 -10.14
C TRP A 196 8.21 8.61 -10.23
N ASN A 197 8.75 9.09 -9.11
CA ASN A 197 10.04 9.79 -9.10
C ASN A 197 11.18 8.89 -9.56
N ARG A 198 11.13 7.59 -9.21
CA ARG A 198 12.11 6.62 -9.70
C ARG A 198 12.00 6.43 -11.21
N SER A 199 10.80 6.23 -11.74
CA SER A 199 10.59 6.09 -13.20
C SER A 199 11.01 7.36 -13.94
N CYS A 200 10.67 8.56 -13.46
CA CYS A 200 11.14 9.83 -14.04
C CYS A 200 12.67 9.92 -14.08
N ASN A 201 13.36 9.59 -12.98
CA ASN A 201 14.83 9.60 -12.94
C ASN A 201 15.43 8.58 -13.91
N GLN A 202 14.90 7.35 -13.92
CA GLN A 202 15.37 6.30 -14.84
C GLN A 202 15.17 6.70 -16.30
N GLN A 203 14.04 7.33 -16.64
CA GLN A 203 13.78 7.84 -17.98
C GLN A 203 14.71 9.00 -18.32
N PHE A 204 14.96 9.95 -17.41
CA PHE A 204 15.84 11.08 -17.63
C PHE A 204 17.29 10.66 -17.94
N ASP A 205 17.79 9.64 -17.23
CA ASP A 205 19.16 9.12 -17.35
C ASP A 205 19.41 8.29 -18.62
N ARG A 206 18.38 8.06 -19.44
CA ARG A 206 18.52 7.35 -20.72
C ARG A 206 19.45 8.10 -21.67
N VAL A 207 20.39 7.38 -22.27
CA VAL A 207 21.37 7.95 -23.21
C VAL A 207 20.78 8.26 -24.59
N ASP A 208 19.67 7.60 -24.94
CA ASP A 208 19.06 7.64 -26.27
C ASP A 208 17.97 8.72 -26.43
N LEU A 209 17.57 9.40 -25.35
CA LEU A 209 16.62 10.51 -25.42
C LEU A 209 17.27 11.77 -26.02
N ASN A 210 16.46 12.63 -26.64
CA ASN A 210 16.85 13.99 -27.07
C ASN A 210 16.60 15.03 -25.96
N GLU A 211 17.01 16.30 -26.17
CA GLU A 211 16.83 17.38 -25.18
C GLU A 211 15.35 17.69 -24.90
N GLU A 212 14.50 17.70 -25.93
CA GLU A 212 13.06 17.98 -25.81
C GLU A 212 12.36 16.95 -24.91
N ASP A 213 12.68 15.66 -25.07
CA ASP A 213 12.12 14.59 -24.25
C ASP A 213 12.61 14.67 -22.80
N ARG A 214 13.83 15.18 -22.55
CA ARG A 214 14.30 15.45 -21.18
C ARG A 214 13.58 16.62 -20.54
N GLU A 215 13.34 17.69 -21.30
CA GLU A 215 12.53 18.82 -20.83
C GLU A 215 11.11 18.36 -20.47
N LYS A 216 10.48 17.51 -21.30
CA LYS A 216 9.17 16.90 -20.97
C LYS A 216 9.19 16.14 -19.64
N ILE A 217 10.22 15.33 -19.39
CA ILE A 217 10.33 14.57 -18.14
C ILE A 217 10.49 15.50 -16.93
N LEU A 218 11.23 16.60 -17.07
CA LEU A 218 11.32 17.61 -16.00
C LEU A 218 9.96 18.26 -15.71
N ASP A 219 9.13 18.46 -16.75
CA ASP A 219 7.76 18.96 -16.65
C ASP A 219 6.76 17.91 -16.10
N TRP A 220 7.17 16.67 -15.87
CA TRP A 220 6.35 15.61 -15.26
C TRP A 220 6.35 15.63 -13.73
N ASN A 221 6.84 16.72 -13.13
CA ASN A 221 6.78 16.92 -11.69
C ASN A 221 5.35 17.18 -11.23
N ILE A 222 4.78 16.22 -10.49
CA ILE A 222 3.44 16.30 -9.88
C ILE A 222 3.48 16.38 -8.35
N ASP A 223 4.65 16.64 -7.76
CA ASP A 223 4.85 16.58 -6.30
C ASP A 223 3.91 17.52 -5.53
N ASP A 224 3.62 18.69 -6.08
CA ASP A 224 2.74 19.69 -5.47
C ASP A 224 1.26 19.30 -5.50
N ASN A 225 0.89 18.31 -6.32
CA ASN A 225 -0.47 17.79 -6.45
C ASN A 225 -0.69 16.50 -5.64
N LEU A 226 0.39 15.77 -5.33
CA LEU A 226 0.34 14.47 -4.65
C LEU A 226 -0.11 14.57 -3.18
N ARG A 227 -1.11 13.76 -2.81
CA ARG A 227 -1.72 13.67 -1.47
C ARG A 227 -1.63 12.24 -0.90
N ASP A 228 -0.71 12.02 0.04
CA ASP A 228 -0.54 10.70 0.69
C ASP A 228 -1.62 10.45 1.75
N LEU A 229 -2.61 9.60 1.41
CA LEU A 229 -3.69 9.23 2.33
C LEU A 229 -3.20 8.35 3.48
N ARG A 230 -2.17 7.53 3.29
CA ARG A 230 -1.59 6.76 4.40
C ARG A 230 -0.93 7.69 5.42
N LYS A 231 -0.19 8.69 4.94
CA LYS A 231 0.40 9.72 5.80
C LYS A 231 -0.69 10.50 6.55
N PHE A 232 -1.76 10.89 5.85
CA PHE A 232 -2.93 11.50 6.48
C PHE A 232 -3.47 10.66 7.64
N PHE A 233 -3.67 9.35 7.43
CA PHE A 233 -4.10 8.41 8.48
C PHE A 233 -3.14 8.37 9.67
N VAL A 234 -1.83 8.29 9.43
CA VAL A 234 -0.81 8.20 10.47
C VAL A 234 -0.71 9.51 11.27
N ASP A 235 -0.63 10.65 10.60
CA ASP A 235 -0.45 11.96 11.23
C ASP A 235 -1.65 12.32 12.11
N ASN A 236 -2.85 12.05 11.60
CA ASN A 236 -4.12 12.22 12.32
C ASN A 236 -4.40 11.10 13.34
N LYS A 237 -3.53 10.09 13.40
CA LYS A 237 -3.60 8.96 14.35
C LYS A 237 -4.96 8.27 14.26
N ILE A 238 -5.39 8.04 13.01
CA ILE A 238 -6.63 7.37 12.65
C ILE A 238 -6.43 5.88 12.91
N VAL A 239 -7.18 5.30 13.84
CA VAL A 239 -7.13 3.86 14.13
C VAL A 239 -8.52 3.26 14.02
N ILE A 240 -8.56 2.03 13.54
CA ILE A 240 -9.80 1.26 13.34
C ILE A 240 -9.74 0.05 14.28
N LYS A 241 -10.86 -0.26 14.92
CA LYS A 241 -10.98 -1.45 15.75
C LYS A 241 -10.67 -2.70 14.93
N ASP A 242 -9.95 -3.64 15.52
CA ASP A 242 -9.43 -4.87 14.92
C ASP A 242 -8.47 -4.65 13.74
N CYS A 243 -7.95 -3.43 13.54
CA CYS A 243 -6.97 -3.11 12.51
C CYS A 243 -5.64 -2.67 13.14
N PHE A 244 -4.57 -3.44 12.87
CA PHE A 244 -3.23 -3.18 13.39
C PHE A 244 -2.21 -2.83 12.30
N SER A 245 -2.68 -2.38 11.13
CA SER A 245 -1.86 -2.04 9.97
C SER A 245 -2.42 -0.81 9.26
N TYR A 246 -1.56 -0.09 8.55
CA TYR A 246 -1.92 0.97 7.60
C TYR A 246 -1.64 0.55 6.15
N SER A 247 -1.79 -0.73 5.83
CA SER A 247 -1.87 -1.16 4.43
C SER A 247 -3.29 -0.95 3.92
N LEU A 248 -3.42 -0.47 2.68
CA LEU A 248 -4.71 -0.10 2.07
C LEU A 248 -5.75 -1.22 2.22
N LYS A 249 -5.39 -2.45 1.84
CA LYS A 249 -6.29 -3.62 1.95
C LYS A 249 -6.74 -3.93 3.38
N LYS A 250 -5.89 -3.73 4.41
CA LYS A 250 -6.27 -3.98 5.81
C LYS A 250 -7.19 -2.89 6.33
N ILE A 251 -6.93 -1.62 5.97
CA ILE A 251 -7.81 -0.49 6.28
C ILE A 251 -9.18 -0.70 5.63
N ALA A 252 -9.20 -0.97 4.32
CA ALA A 252 -10.42 -1.23 3.56
C ALA A 252 -11.23 -2.41 4.13
N HIS A 253 -10.57 -3.53 4.45
CA HIS A 253 -11.23 -4.68 5.08
C HIS A 253 -11.90 -4.30 6.41
N SER A 254 -11.20 -3.56 7.28
CA SER A 254 -11.76 -3.10 8.55
C SER A 254 -12.89 -2.08 8.37
N MET A 255 -12.79 -1.18 7.39
CA MET A 255 -13.86 -0.24 7.07
C MET A 255 -15.11 -0.96 6.54
N LYS A 256 -14.94 -1.97 5.68
CA LYS A 256 -16.03 -2.81 5.16
C LYS A 256 -16.70 -3.62 6.27
N LYS A 257 -15.92 -4.19 7.20
CA LYS A 257 -16.45 -4.90 8.40
C LYS A 257 -17.42 -4.04 9.20
N TYR A 258 -17.18 -2.72 9.26
CA TYR A 258 -18.06 -1.76 9.95
C TYR A 258 -18.97 -0.98 9.00
N GLN A 259 -19.16 -1.46 7.76
CA GLN A 259 -20.09 -0.90 6.77
C GLN A 259 -19.83 0.57 6.39
N LEU A 260 -18.58 1.04 6.53
CA LEU A 260 -18.21 2.39 6.09
C LEU A 260 -17.98 2.48 4.58
N ILE A 261 -17.61 1.36 3.97
CA ILE A 261 -17.45 1.22 2.51
C ILE A 261 -18.14 -0.05 2.06
N ASN A 262 -18.62 -0.04 0.81
CA ASN A 262 -19.26 -1.21 0.19
C ASN A 262 -18.56 -1.64 -1.11
N THR A 263 -17.36 -1.14 -1.40
CA THR A 263 -16.63 -1.45 -2.63
C THR A 263 -16.42 -2.97 -2.75
N PRO A 264 -16.96 -3.62 -3.80
CA PRO A 264 -16.73 -5.03 -4.06
C PRO A 264 -15.31 -5.24 -4.61
N ILE A 265 -14.69 -6.38 -4.28
CA ILE A 265 -13.48 -6.82 -4.98
C ILE A 265 -13.95 -7.52 -6.25
N GLU A 266 -13.58 -6.98 -7.41
CA GLU A 266 -13.96 -7.51 -8.73
C GLU A 266 -12.80 -8.19 -9.47
N SER A 267 -11.71 -8.49 -8.75
CA SER A 267 -10.51 -9.13 -9.27
C SER A 267 -10.15 -10.41 -8.50
N GLU A 268 -9.53 -11.36 -9.20
CA GLU A 268 -8.89 -12.53 -8.61
C GLU A 268 -7.49 -12.22 -8.05
N CYS A 269 -6.87 -11.11 -8.47
CA CYS A 269 -5.67 -10.59 -7.83
C CYS A 269 -6.03 -9.94 -6.49
N LEU A 270 -5.26 -10.26 -5.45
CA LEU A 270 -5.52 -9.80 -4.08
C LEU A 270 -4.38 -8.93 -3.52
N ASP A 271 -3.22 -8.93 -4.19
CA ASP A 271 -2.03 -8.17 -3.83
C ASP A 271 -1.14 -7.89 -5.04
N GLY A 272 -0.37 -6.81 -4.95
CA GLY A 272 0.53 -6.35 -6.03
C GLY A 272 1.65 -7.33 -6.38
N LEU A 273 2.12 -8.19 -5.45
CA LEU A 273 3.13 -9.21 -5.77
C LEU A 273 2.56 -10.26 -6.74
N THR A 274 1.33 -10.71 -6.48
CA THR A 274 0.61 -11.65 -7.34
C THR A 274 0.32 -11.02 -8.70
N ALA A 275 -0.12 -9.76 -8.72
CA ALA A 275 -0.33 -8.99 -9.95
C ALA A 275 0.97 -8.94 -10.78
N MET A 276 2.08 -8.51 -10.16
CA MET A 276 3.40 -8.45 -10.78
C MET A 276 3.86 -9.81 -11.35
N ILE A 277 3.76 -10.91 -10.60
CA ILE A 277 4.16 -12.25 -11.09
C ILE A 277 3.27 -12.69 -12.28
N LYS A 278 1.96 -12.46 -12.19
CA LYS A 278 1.01 -12.81 -13.26
C LYS A 278 1.28 -11.98 -14.52
N ALA A 279 1.56 -10.68 -14.38
CA ALA A 279 1.94 -9.79 -15.48
C ALA A 279 3.21 -10.24 -16.16
N TRP A 280 4.27 -10.51 -15.40
CA TRP A 280 5.55 -10.94 -15.96
C TRP A 280 5.41 -12.21 -16.80
N LYS A 281 4.72 -13.22 -16.27
CA LYS A 281 4.42 -14.46 -16.99
C LYS A 281 3.65 -14.18 -18.28
N THR A 282 2.65 -13.31 -18.23
CA THR A 282 1.81 -12.96 -19.38
C THR A 282 2.63 -12.30 -20.49
N TYR A 283 3.50 -11.32 -20.16
CA TYR A 283 4.39 -10.68 -21.14
C TYR A 283 5.36 -11.66 -21.82
N LYS A 284 5.73 -12.76 -21.14
CA LYS A 284 6.66 -13.76 -21.68
C LYS A 284 5.98 -14.83 -22.53
N THR A 285 4.69 -15.09 -22.33
CA THR A 285 4.02 -16.27 -22.93
C THR A 285 2.88 -15.94 -23.89
N ILE A 286 2.43 -14.69 -23.95
CA ILE A 286 1.28 -14.27 -24.76
C ILE A 286 1.70 -13.17 -25.74
N ASP A 287 1.41 -13.35 -27.03
CA ASP A 287 1.76 -12.38 -28.09
C ASP A 287 1.08 -11.02 -27.93
N ASN A 288 -0.15 -11.00 -27.41
CA ASN A 288 -0.90 -9.78 -27.06
C ASN A 288 -1.26 -9.78 -25.57
N PRO A 289 -0.30 -9.44 -24.69
CA PRO A 289 -0.47 -9.58 -23.24
C PRO A 289 -1.55 -8.66 -22.70
N VAL A 290 -1.66 -7.43 -23.21
CA VAL A 290 -2.61 -6.40 -22.75
C VAL A 290 -4.06 -6.83 -22.90
N ASN A 291 -4.39 -7.59 -23.96
CA ASN A 291 -5.76 -8.07 -24.18
C ASN A 291 -6.09 -9.40 -23.48
N SER A 292 -5.12 -10.01 -22.80
CA SER A 292 -5.30 -11.27 -22.09
C SER A 292 -6.30 -11.13 -20.92
N VAL A 293 -6.93 -12.24 -20.56
CA VAL A 293 -7.81 -12.32 -19.37
C VAL A 293 -7.05 -11.92 -18.10
N ILE A 294 -5.77 -12.29 -18.01
CA ILE A 294 -4.93 -12.02 -16.84
C ILE A 294 -4.65 -10.51 -16.73
N MET A 295 -4.30 -9.81 -17.81
CA MET A 295 -4.06 -8.35 -17.72
C MET A 295 -5.34 -7.58 -17.47
N LYS A 296 -6.47 -8.03 -18.02
CA LYS A 296 -7.79 -7.46 -17.67
C LYS A 296 -8.12 -7.63 -16.19
N ASP A 297 -7.75 -8.75 -15.57
CA ASP A 297 -7.90 -8.96 -14.13
C ASP A 297 -7.01 -8.02 -13.30
N ILE A 298 -5.75 -7.81 -13.72
CA ILE A 298 -4.84 -6.84 -13.06
C ILE A 298 -5.36 -5.40 -13.18
N ILE A 299 -5.89 -5.02 -14.35
CA ILE A 299 -6.50 -3.69 -14.53
C ILE A 299 -7.68 -3.50 -13.56
N LYS A 300 -8.51 -4.52 -13.35
CA LYS A 300 -9.60 -4.46 -12.35
C LYS A 300 -9.09 -4.36 -10.92
N TYR A 301 -7.97 -5.03 -10.60
CA TYR A 301 -7.32 -4.92 -9.29
C TYR A 301 -6.82 -3.49 -9.02
N ASN A 302 -6.17 -2.89 -10.01
CA ASN A 302 -5.67 -1.51 -9.96
C ASN A 302 -6.82 -0.48 -9.91
N GLU A 303 -7.91 -0.69 -10.66
CA GLU A 303 -9.14 0.11 -10.51
C GLU A 303 -9.73 -0.01 -9.10
N PHE A 304 -9.76 -1.23 -8.56
CA PHE A 304 -10.25 -1.46 -7.20
C PHE A 304 -9.40 -0.72 -6.16
N ASP A 305 -8.07 -0.68 -6.31
CA ASP A 305 -7.21 0.13 -5.44
C ASP A 305 -7.50 1.63 -5.58
N CYS A 306 -7.67 2.15 -6.79
CA CYS A 306 -8.11 3.54 -6.99
C CYS A 306 -9.46 3.84 -6.31
N LYS A 307 -10.44 2.93 -6.42
CA LYS A 307 -11.77 3.07 -5.78
C LYS A 307 -11.74 3.02 -4.25
N LEU A 308 -10.67 2.48 -3.65
CA LEU A 308 -10.54 2.39 -2.20
C LEU A 308 -9.98 3.67 -1.56
N LEU A 309 -9.27 4.49 -2.33
CA LEU A 309 -8.72 5.78 -1.90
C LEU A 309 -9.85 6.78 -1.64
#